data_AF-A0A1U7NHN0-F1
#
_entry.id   AF-A0A1U7NHN0-F1
#
_cell.length_a   1.000
_cell.length_b   1.000
_cell.length_c   1.000
_cell.angle_alpha   90.00
_cell.angle_beta   90.00
_cell.angle_gamma   90.00
#
_symmetry.space_group_name_H-M   'P 1'
#
loop_
_entity.id
_entity.type
_entity.pdbx_description
1 polymer ?
#
loop_
_entity_poly.entity_id
_entity_poly.type
_entity_poly.pdbx_seq_one_letter_code
_entity_poly.pdbx_strand_id
1 'polypeptide(L)'
;MQISKGYVKSQARLDQAKARVEDLEKQLNNNRYGIAYIDATEKVTQLNRPLDNNLMAQIEYLTNQLFSQLGLTQEIMDGTASETAMLNYYNRTIEPICSAIADEMKRKFLSKNARTRGQSIICYRDPFRLTPVSQLAELADKFTRNEILTSNEIRQIIGIAPSNDPSADELRNKNLSQSSEEIAANEDMPIEDEAMETM
;
A
#
# COMPACT_ATOMS: atom_id res chain seq x y z
N MET A 1 -62.26 -59.77 -29.86
CA MET A 1 -61.89 -58.85 -28.76
C MET A 1 -60.39 -58.60 -28.86
N GLN A 2 -60.01 -57.47 -29.45
CA GLN A 2 -58.62 -57.09 -29.73
C GLN A 2 -57.96 -56.55 -28.45
N ILE A 3 -56.97 -57.26 -27.92
CA ILE A 3 -56.19 -56.81 -26.77
C ILE A 3 -54.81 -56.40 -27.29
N SER A 4 -54.63 -55.08 -27.40
CA SER A 4 -53.40 -54.34 -27.11
C SER A 4 -52.07 -54.87 -27.71
N LYS A 5 -51.77 -54.47 -28.95
CA LYS A 5 -50.42 -54.54 -29.57
C LYS A 5 -49.46 -53.41 -29.10
N GLY A 6 -49.86 -52.60 -28.11
CA GLY A 6 -49.11 -51.40 -27.67
C GLY A 6 -48.03 -51.66 -26.61
N TYR A 7 -48.29 -52.55 -25.64
CA TYR A 7 -47.41 -52.73 -24.48
C TYR A 7 -46.11 -53.49 -24.79
N VAL A 8 -46.16 -54.49 -25.68
CA VAL A 8 -44.97 -55.29 -26.06
C VAL A 8 -43.93 -54.45 -26.80
N LYS A 9 -44.37 -53.48 -27.62
CA LYS A 9 -43.46 -52.56 -28.33
C LYS A 9 -42.73 -51.60 -27.39
N SER A 10 -43.34 -51.25 -26.26
CA SER A 10 -42.74 -50.35 -25.29
C SER A 10 -41.64 -51.06 -24.48
N GLN A 11 -41.89 -52.30 -24.05
CA GLN A 11 -40.90 -53.08 -23.31
C GLN A 11 -39.70 -53.47 -24.19
N ALA A 12 -39.95 -53.95 -25.41
CA ALA A 12 -38.88 -54.30 -26.34
C ALA A 12 -37.97 -53.11 -26.70
N ARG A 13 -38.53 -51.91 -26.83
CA ARG A 13 -37.75 -50.67 -27.07
C ARG A 13 -36.91 -50.27 -25.86
N LEU A 14 -37.44 -50.46 -24.65
CA LEU A 14 -36.70 -50.22 -23.40
C LEU A 14 -35.51 -51.17 -23.26
N ASP A 15 -35.71 -52.44 -23.56
CA ASP A 15 -34.65 -53.45 -23.48
C ASP A 15 -33.58 -53.22 -24.55
N GLN A 16 -33.98 -52.82 -25.76
CA GLN A 16 -33.06 -52.42 -26.83
C GLN A 16 -32.25 -51.17 -26.45
N ALA A 17 -32.87 -50.18 -25.81
CA ALA A 17 -32.19 -48.98 -25.35
C ALA A 17 -31.17 -49.29 -24.24
N LYS A 18 -31.49 -50.20 -23.31
CA LYS A 18 -30.55 -50.64 -22.26
C LYS A 18 -29.36 -51.40 -22.83
N ALA A 19 -29.61 -52.36 -23.73
CA ALA A 19 -28.54 -53.08 -24.42
C ALA A 19 -27.64 -52.12 -25.21
N ARG A 20 -28.22 -51.06 -25.78
CA ARG A 20 -27.47 -50.03 -26.50
C ARG A 20 -26.58 -49.18 -25.59
N VAL A 21 -27.06 -48.82 -24.40
CA VAL A 21 -26.24 -48.12 -23.39
C VAL A 21 -25.06 -48.98 -22.94
N GLU A 22 -25.29 -50.27 -22.66
CA GLU A 22 -24.22 -51.20 -22.26
C GLU A 22 -23.18 -51.43 -23.37
N ASP A 23 -23.61 -51.47 -24.63
CA ASP A 23 -22.72 -51.57 -25.79
C ASP A 23 -21.83 -50.32 -25.94
N LEU A 24 -22.41 -49.13 -25.78
CA LEU A 24 -21.66 -47.88 -25.78
C LEU A 24 -20.65 -47.81 -24.63
N GLU A 25 -21.03 -48.23 -23.42
CA GLU A 25 -20.10 -48.29 -22.28
C GLU A 25 -18.93 -49.25 -22.53
N LYS A 26 -19.19 -50.41 -23.14
CA LYS A 26 -18.14 -51.37 -23.52
C LYS A 26 -17.22 -50.81 -24.61
N GLN A 27 -17.77 -50.13 -25.61
CA GLN A 27 -16.98 -49.50 -26.67
C GLN A 27 -16.11 -48.36 -26.12
N LEU A 28 -16.65 -47.54 -25.23
CA LEU A 28 -15.93 -46.42 -24.62
C LEU A 28 -14.84 -46.90 -23.65
N ASN A 29 -15.11 -47.94 -22.84
CA ASN A 29 -14.13 -48.47 -21.87
C ASN A 29 -13.00 -49.27 -22.52
N ASN A 30 -13.25 -49.97 -23.63
CA ASN A 30 -12.23 -50.79 -24.31
C ASN A 30 -11.42 -50.01 -25.35
N ASN A 31 -11.83 -48.80 -25.72
CA ASN A 31 -11.11 -47.99 -26.69
C ASN A 31 -10.23 -46.96 -26.00
N ARG A 32 -8.91 -47.03 -26.23
CA ARG A 32 -7.91 -46.07 -25.72
C ARG A 32 -8.20 -44.62 -26.15
N TYR A 33 -8.97 -44.42 -27.21
CA TYR A 33 -9.29 -43.12 -27.79
C TYR A 33 -10.71 -42.62 -27.46
N GLY A 34 -11.53 -43.39 -26.72
CA GLY A 34 -12.87 -42.96 -26.30
C GLY A 34 -13.87 -42.74 -27.46
N ILE A 35 -13.68 -43.42 -28.60
CA ILE A 35 -14.56 -43.33 -29.77
C ILE A 35 -15.58 -44.46 -29.70
N ALA A 36 -16.86 -44.12 -29.81
CA ALA A 36 -17.97 -45.07 -29.92
C ALA A 36 -18.77 -44.81 -31.19
N TYR A 37 -19.31 -45.87 -31.79
CA TYR A 37 -20.13 -45.78 -32.99
C TYR A 37 -21.60 -45.59 -32.61
N ILE A 38 -22.17 -44.47 -33.03
CA ILE A 38 -23.57 -44.09 -32.80
C ILE A 38 -24.36 -44.12 -34.11
N ASP A 39 -25.65 -44.41 -34.00
CA ASP A 39 -26.56 -44.27 -35.14
C ASP A 39 -26.93 -42.80 -35.36
N ALA A 40 -27.21 -42.39 -36.60
CA ALA A 40 -27.49 -41.00 -36.96
C ALA A 40 -28.77 -40.44 -36.30
N THR A 41 -29.62 -41.31 -35.78
CA THR A 41 -30.86 -40.95 -35.08
C THR A 41 -30.67 -40.70 -33.57
N GLU A 42 -29.48 -41.00 -33.02
CA GLU A 42 -29.17 -40.87 -31.59
C GLU A 42 -28.69 -39.44 -31.25
N LYS A 43 -29.26 -38.83 -30.20
CA LYS A 43 -28.83 -37.50 -29.73
C LYS A 43 -27.64 -37.63 -28.81
N VAL A 44 -26.48 -37.15 -29.24
CA VAL A 44 -25.26 -37.13 -28.42
C VAL A 44 -25.00 -35.75 -27.85
N THR A 45 -24.92 -35.68 -26.53
CA THR A 45 -24.48 -34.48 -25.79
C THR A 45 -23.07 -34.73 -25.31
N GLN A 46 -22.09 -34.04 -25.89
CA GLN A 46 -20.74 -34.02 -25.35
C GLN A 46 -20.76 -33.25 -24.03
N LEU A 47 -20.36 -33.91 -22.94
CA LEU A 47 -20.05 -33.24 -21.68
C LEU A 47 -18.68 -32.58 -21.83
N ASN A 48 -18.64 -31.45 -22.54
CA ASN A 48 -17.46 -30.60 -22.51
C ASN A 48 -17.34 -30.05 -21.09
N ARG A 49 -16.37 -30.55 -20.32
CA ARG A 49 -15.76 -29.74 -19.26
C ARG A 49 -14.61 -28.98 -19.94
N PRO A 50 -14.79 -27.72 -20.35
CA PRO A 50 -13.62 -26.85 -20.44
C PRO A 50 -13.08 -26.81 -19.01
N LEU A 51 -11.99 -27.54 -18.76
CA LEU A 51 -11.16 -27.35 -17.58
C LEU A 51 -10.43 -26.02 -17.79
N ASP A 52 -11.16 -24.91 -17.82
CA ASP A 52 -10.53 -23.61 -17.66
C ASP A 52 -9.91 -23.60 -16.27
N ASN A 53 -8.59 -23.47 -16.25
CA ASN A 53 -7.80 -23.51 -15.04
C ASN A 53 -8.04 -22.23 -14.23
N ASN A 54 -9.14 -22.23 -13.47
CA ASN A 54 -9.50 -21.14 -12.57
C ASN A 54 -8.64 -21.11 -11.28
N LEU A 55 -7.65 -22.00 -11.10
CA LEU A 55 -6.79 -21.95 -9.92
C LEU A 55 -5.97 -20.66 -9.89
N MET A 56 -5.47 -20.19 -11.04
CA MET A 56 -4.64 -18.99 -11.08
C MET A 56 -5.43 -17.76 -10.59
N ALA A 57 -6.63 -17.55 -11.13
CA ALA A 57 -7.51 -16.46 -10.72
C ALA A 57 -7.91 -16.55 -9.23
N GLN A 58 -8.10 -17.77 -8.70
CA GLN A 58 -8.38 -17.96 -7.28
C GLN A 58 -7.18 -17.60 -6.40
N ILE A 59 -5.96 -17.96 -6.82
CA ILE A 59 -4.73 -17.61 -6.10
C ILE A 59 -4.55 -16.09 -6.06
N GLU A 60 -4.75 -15.41 -7.19
CA GLU A 60 -4.69 -13.94 -7.25
C GLU A 60 -5.74 -13.28 -6.36
N TYR A 61 -6.98 -13.78 -6.39
CA TYR A 61 -8.05 -13.28 -5.52
C TYR A 61 -7.70 -13.42 -4.04
N LEU A 62 -7.24 -14.61 -3.63
CA LEU A 62 -6.86 -14.89 -2.24
C LEU A 62 -5.65 -14.05 -1.80
N THR A 63 -4.69 -13.84 -2.70
CA THR A 63 -3.50 -13.00 -2.45
C THR A 63 -3.91 -11.55 -2.23
N ASN A 64 -4.80 -11.02 -3.07
CA ASN A 64 -5.35 -9.67 -2.91
C ASN A 64 -6.19 -9.52 -1.64
N GLN A 65 -6.96 -10.55 -1.28
CA GLN A 65 -7.71 -10.55 -0.02
C GLN A 65 -6.78 -10.52 1.19
N LEU A 66 -5.68 -11.28 1.17
CA LEU A 66 -4.68 -11.28 2.22
C LEU A 66 -4.04 -9.89 2.37
N PHE A 67 -3.61 -9.27 1.27
CA PHE A 67 -3.03 -7.93 1.31
C PHE A 67 -4.02 -6.90 1.87
N SER A 68 -5.28 -6.95 1.42
CA SER A 68 -6.35 -6.07 1.92
C SER A 68 -6.56 -6.20 3.44
N GLN A 69 -6.55 -7.43 3.97
CA GLN A 69 -6.68 -7.70 5.41
C GLN A 69 -5.50 -7.16 6.22
N LEU A 70 -4.29 -7.25 5.67
CA LEU A 70 -3.09 -6.67 6.28
C LEU A 70 -3.00 -5.15 6.09
N GLY A 71 -3.95 -4.55 5.37
CA GLY A 71 -3.94 -3.12 5.03
C GLY A 71 -2.85 -2.74 4.03
N LEU A 72 -2.36 -3.72 3.26
CA LEU A 72 -1.34 -3.58 2.22
C LEU A 72 -1.98 -3.60 0.84
N THR A 73 -1.29 -3.01 -0.14
CA THR A 73 -1.54 -3.23 -1.56
C THR A 73 -0.36 -3.95 -2.16
N GLN A 74 -0.58 -4.64 -3.28
CA GLN A 74 0.50 -5.29 -4.01
C GLN A 74 1.59 -4.27 -4.41
N GLU A 75 1.20 -3.05 -4.82
CA GLU A 75 2.14 -1.98 -5.15
C GLU A 75 3.07 -1.58 -4.00
N ILE A 76 2.58 -1.63 -2.76
CA ILE A 76 3.41 -1.33 -1.57
C ILE A 76 4.40 -2.46 -1.33
N MET A 77 3.96 -3.72 -1.51
CA MET A 77 4.84 -4.89 -1.38
C MET A 77 5.91 -4.92 -2.48
N ASP A 78 5.54 -4.54 -3.70
CA ASP A 78 6.41 -4.50 -4.86
C ASP A 78 7.29 -3.23 -4.90
N GLY A 79 7.07 -2.28 -4.00
CA GLY A 79 7.85 -1.04 -3.88
C GLY A 79 7.59 -0.01 -4.99
N THR A 80 6.53 -0.20 -5.78
CA THR A 80 6.15 0.65 -6.92
C THR A 80 5.02 1.63 -6.60
N ALA A 81 4.50 1.60 -5.36
CA ALA A 81 3.41 2.46 -4.92
C ALA A 81 3.72 3.95 -5.07
N SER A 82 2.70 4.71 -5.46
CA SER A 82 2.75 6.17 -5.46
C SER A 82 2.87 6.74 -4.04
N GLU A 83 3.37 7.98 -3.93
CA GLU A 83 3.53 8.67 -2.64
C GLU A 83 2.22 8.77 -1.84
N THR A 84 1.10 8.98 -2.53
CA THR A 84 -0.23 9.05 -1.91
C THR A 84 -0.71 7.69 -1.40
N ALA A 85 -0.48 6.61 -2.14
CA ALA A 85 -0.78 5.24 -1.70
C ALA A 85 0.07 4.87 -0.47
N MET A 86 1.34 5.26 -0.48
CA MET A 86 2.26 5.06 0.62
C MET A 86 1.86 5.87 1.87
N LEU A 87 1.44 7.13 1.70
CA LEU A 87 0.91 7.96 2.78
C LEU A 87 -0.31 7.32 3.44
N ASN A 88 -1.24 6.79 2.63
CA ASN A 88 -2.41 6.07 3.14
C ASN A 88 -2.02 4.82 3.93
N TYR A 89 -1.03 4.07 3.47
CA TYR A 89 -0.51 2.90 4.19
C TYR A 89 0.09 3.27 5.55
N TYR A 90 0.90 4.33 5.60
CA TYR A 90 1.45 4.81 6.87
C TYR A 90 0.35 5.26 7.82
N ASN A 91 -0.59 6.09 7.36
CA ASN A 91 -1.66 6.62 8.21
C ASN A 91 -2.65 5.56 8.68
N ARG A 92 -2.97 4.57 7.83
CA ARG A 92 -4.01 3.57 8.15
C ARG A 92 -3.46 2.37 8.90
N THR A 93 -2.23 1.96 8.62
CA THR A 93 -1.68 0.70 9.13
C THR A 93 -0.56 0.92 10.13
N ILE A 94 0.46 1.72 9.79
CA ILE A 94 1.67 1.83 10.62
C ILE A 94 1.46 2.78 11.81
N GLU A 95 0.88 3.95 11.59
CA GLU A 95 0.70 4.97 12.63
C GLU A 95 -0.13 4.45 13.82
N PRO A 96 -1.26 3.75 13.64
CA PRO A 96 -2.01 3.19 14.76
C PRO A 96 -1.19 2.15 15.56
N ILE A 97 -0.39 1.33 14.87
CA ILE A 97 0.48 0.32 15.52
C ILE A 97 1.56 1.02 16.33
N CYS A 98 2.27 1.98 15.74
CA CYS A 98 3.31 2.76 16.42
C CYS A 98 2.76 3.54 17.62
N SER A 99 1.58 4.14 17.48
CA SER A 99 0.90 4.87 18.56
C SER A 99 0.53 3.94 19.71
N ALA A 100 -0.06 2.77 19.42
CA ALA A 100 -0.37 1.77 20.44
C ALA A 100 0.89 1.27 21.17
N ILE A 101 1.99 1.06 20.45
CA ILE A 101 3.28 0.69 21.04
C ILE A 101 3.80 1.83 21.92
N ALA A 102 3.79 3.06 21.44
CA ALA A 102 4.25 4.22 22.19
C ALA A 102 3.44 4.42 23.49
N ASP A 103 2.13 4.22 23.44
CA ASP A 103 1.26 4.32 24.62
C ASP A 103 1.52 3.21 25.64
N GLU A 104 1.73 1.97 25.19
CA GLU A 104 2.15 0.89 26.10
C GLU A 104 3.57 1.12 26.65
N MET A 105 4.48 1.69 25.86
CA MET A 105 5.80 2.10 26.35
C MET A 105 5.69 3.19 27.43
N LYS A 106 4.85 4.21 27.21
CA LYS A 106 4.56 5.22 28.25
C LYS A 106 4.01 4.57 29.51
N ARG A 107 3.11 3.59 29.37
CA ARG A 107 2.49 2.91 30.52
C ARG A 107 3.47 2.08 31.33
N LYS A 108 4.39 1.35 30.67
CA LYS A 108 5.32 0.41 31.31
C LYS A 108 6.62 1.05 31.78
N PHE A 109 7.21 1.96 31.00
CA PHE A 109 8.54 2.51 31.27
C PHE A 109 8.50 3.79 32.10
N LEU A 110 7.45 4.61 31.98
CA LEU A 110 7.35 5.85 32.76
C LEU A 110 6.69 5.58 34.11
N SER A 111 7.35 6.02 35.19
CA SER A 111 6.76 6.05 36.52
C SER A 111 5.58 7.04 36.59
N LYS A 112 4.71 6.90 37.61
CA LYS A 112 3.59 7.83 37.81
C LYS A 112 4.07 9.27 37.92
N ASN A 113 5.18 9.50 38.65
CA ASN A 113 5.78 10.83 38.81
C ASN A 113 6.30 11.42 37.49
N ALA A 114 6.93 10.59 36.64
CA ALA A 114 7.42 11.01 35.33
C ALA A 114 6.27 11.48 34.43
N ARG A 115 5.15 10.75 34.42
CA ARG A 115 3.95 11.13 33.64
C ARG A 115 3.31 12.42 34.14
N THR A 116 3.20 12.61 35.45
CA THR A 116 2.66 13.85 36.03
C THR A 116 3.54 15.07 35.72
N ARG A 117 4.84 14.86 35.52
CA ARG A 117 5.80 15.91 35.11
C ARG A 117 5.87 16.13 33.59
N GLY A 118 4.96 15.53 32.83
CA GLY A 118 4.85 15.73 31.37
C GLY A 118 5.85 14.92 30.54
N GLN A 119 6.60 13.99 31.13
CA GLN A 119 7.47 13.12 30.35
C GLN A 119 6.63 12.14 29.53
N SER A 120 6.91 12.04 28.24
CA SER A 120 6.21 11.16 27.30
C SER A 120 7.17 10.55 26.30
N ILE A 121 6.78 9.39 25.75
CA ILE A 121 7.50 8.71 24.68
C ILE A 121 6.62 8.83 23.45
N ILE A 122 7.06 9.56 22.42
CA ILE A 122 6.28 9.77 21.21
C ILE A 122 7.03 9.11 20.06
N CYS A 123 6.32 8.34 19.25
CA CYS A 123 6.84 7.89 17.97
C CYS A 123 6.57 9.00 16.95
N TYR A 124 7.62 9.48 16.29
CA TYR A 124 7.49 10.39 15.16
C TYR A 124 8.16 9.74 13.96
N ARG A 125 7.53 9.89 12.81
CA ARG A 125 8.19 9.67 11.54
C ARG A 125 8.91 10.96 11.18
N ASP A 126 10.17 10.87 10.80
CA ASP A 126 10.87 11.96 10.15
C ASP A 126 10.34 12.08 8.70
N PRO A 127 9.53 13.11 8.36
CA PRO A 127 8.99 13.24 7.02
C PRO A 127 10.09 13.64 6.02
N PHE A 128 11.20 14.24 6.48
CA PHE A 128 12.18 14.91 5.61
C PHE A 128 13.25 13.97 5.07
N ARG A 129 13.45 12.80 5.70
CA ARG A 129 14.50 11.85 5.33
C ARG A 129 14.30 11.18 3.96
N LEU A 130 13.06 11.12 3.47
CA LEU A 130 12.70 10.45 2.20
C LEU A 130 12.08 11.40 1.17
N THR A 131 11.87 12.67 1.53
CA THR A 131 11.32 13.68 0.63
C THR A 131 12.37 14.10 -0.39
N PRO A 132 12.04 14.22 -1.69
CA PRO A 132 12.93 14.78 -2.68
C PRO A 132 13.42 16.17 -2.27
N VAL A 133 14.71 16.46 -2.48
CA VAL A 133 15.34 17.74 -2.14
C VAL A 133 14.60 18.94 -2.76
N SER A 134 13.95 18.75 -3.91
CA SER A 134 13.13 19.78 -4.57
C SER A 134 11.91 20.19 -3.73
N GLN A 135 11.14 19.24 -3.22
CA GLN A 135 9.99 19.53 -2.36
C GLN A 135 10.43 20.13 -1.03
N LEU A 136 11.59 19.70 -0.51
CA LEU A 136 12.17 20.25 0.72
C LEU A 136 12.57 21.71 0.55
N ALA A 137 13.16 22.07 -0.60
CA ALA A 137 13.50 23.45 -0.92
C ALA A 137 12.27 24.35 -1.03
N GLU A 138 11.20 23.88 -1.68
CA GLU A 138 9.93 24.63 -1.75
C GLU A 138 9.28 24.80 -0.38
N LEU A 139 9.35 23.77 0.47
CA LEU A 139 8.80 23.81 1.82
C LEU A 139 9.59 24.77 2.72
N ALA A 140 10.92 24.68 2.69
CA ALA A 140 11.83 25.57 3.39
C ALA A 140 11.60 27.03 3.01
N ASP A 141 11.48 27.29 1.72
CA ASP A 141 11.20 28.62 1.20
C ASP A 141 9.83 29.15 1.67
N LYS A 142 8.77 28.35 1.62
CA LYS A 142 7.44 28.76 2.13
C LYS A 142 7.43 28.98 3.63
N PHE A 143 8.10 28.13 4.41
CA PHE A 143 8.13 28.25 5.87
C PHE A 143 8.96 29.43 6.36
N THR A 144 10.10 29.74 5.72
CA THR A 144 10.88 30.94 6.02
C THR A 144 10.14 32.22 5.60
N ARG A 145 9.45 32.22 4.45
CA ARG A 145 8.65 33.39 4.01
C ARG A 145 7.45 33.66 4.90
N ASN A 146 6.79 32.61 5.38
CA ASN A 146 5.63 32.71 6.27
C ASN A 146 6.00 32.84 7.75
N GLU A 147 7.30 32.93 8.07
CA GLU A 147 7.78 33.08 9.45
C GLU A 147 7.29 31.95 10.38
N ILE A 148 7.15 30.74 9.84
CA ILE A 148 6.72 29.55 10.60
C ILE A 148 7.94 28.87 11.24
N LEU A 149 9.09 28.89 10.56
CA LEU A 149 10.36 28.35 11.04
C LEU A 149 11.51 29.30 10.70
N THR A 150 12.51 29.35 11.57
CA THR A 150 13.76 30.11 11.34
C THR A 150 14.65 29.39 10.32
N SER A 151 15.64 30.11 9.78
CA SER A 151 16.58 29.52 8.83
C SER A 151 17.41 28.40 9.47
N ASN A 152 17.70 28.51 10.78
CA ASN A 152 18.44 27.51 11.53
C ASN A 152 17.60 26.28 11.88
N GLU A 153 16.31 26.44 12.18
CA GLU A 153 15.39 25.30 12.39
C GLU A 153 15.28 24.43 11.13
N ILE A 154 15.21 25.06 9.95
CA ILE A 154 15.21 24.33 8.67
C ILE A 154 16.55 23.65 8.40
N ARG A 155 17.69 24.29 8.72
CA ARG A 155 19.01 23.64 8.60
C ARG A 155 19.13 22.41 9.50
N GLN A 156 18.62 22.48 10.73
CA GLN A 156 18.59 21.33 11.64
C GLN A 156 17.72 20.20 11.10
N ILE A 157 16.56 20.52 10.50
CA ILE A 157 15.69 19.54 9.83
C ILE A 157 16.42 18.84 8.66
N ILE A 158 17.21 19.59 7.87
CA ILE A 158 17.98 19.06 6.73
C ILE A 158 19.25 18.31 7.19
N GLY A 159 19.65 18.47 8.45
CA GLY A 159 20.87 17.86 9.01
C GLY A 159 22.15 18.66 8.73
N ILE A 160 22.03 19.96 8.48
CA ILE A 160 23.14 20.90 8.28
C ILE A 160 23.40 21.66 9.58
N ALA A 161 24.67 21.99 9.86
CA ALA A 161 25.04 22.78 11.03
C ALA A 161 24.33 24.16 11.02
N PRO A 162 23.85 24.64 12.19
CA PRO A 162 23.25 25.96 12.30
C PRO A 162 24.27 27.06 11.95
N SER A 163 23.77 28.17 11.41
CA SER A 163 24.56 29.37 11.16
C SER A 163 24.69 30.18 12.44
N ASN A 164 25.86 30.77 12.70
CA ASN A 164 26.06 31.72 13.81
C ASN A 164 25.51 33.13 13.50
N ASP A 165 24.85 33.33 12.36
CA ASP A 165 24.29 34.61 11.95
C ASP A 165 23.02 34.88 12.78
N PRO A 166 22.94 35.99 13.55
CA PRO A 166 21.75 36.36 14.33
C PRO A 166 20.48 36.40 13.49
N SER A 167 20.59 36.81 12.22
CA SER A 167 19.47 36.89 11.27
C SER A 167 18.92 35.51 10.88
N ALA A 168 19.66 34.42 11.15
CA ALA A 168 19.23 33.06 10.85
C ALA A 168 18.31 32.47 11.93
N ASP A 169 18.30 33.04 13.14
CA ASP A 169 17.43 32.67 14.26
C ASP A 169 16.21 33.59 14.40
N GLU A 170 16.10 34.62 13.56
CA GLU A 170 14.95 35.52 13.54
C GLU A 170 13.86 35.05 12.58
N LEU A 171 12.61 35.13 13.04
CA LEU A 171 11.42 34.97 12.20
C LEU A 171 11.18 36.28 11.44
N ARG A 172 11.94 36.46 10.35
CA ARG A 172 11.86 37.65 9.51
C ARG A 172 11.79 37.28 8.04
N ASN A 173 10.74 37.72 7.38
CA ASN A 173 10.58 37.50 5.95
C ASN A 173 11.61 38.33 5.17
N LYS A 174 12.60 37.65 4.60
CA LYS A 174 13.68 38.24 3.78
C LYS A 174 13.21 38.96 2.51
N ASN A 175 11.93 38.82 2.12
CA ASN A 175 11.34 39.51 0.96
C ASN A 175 10.64 40.84 1.32
N LEU A 176 10.43 41.13 2.61
CA LEU A 176 9.97 42.45 3.02
C LEU A 176 11.20 43.36 3.15
N SER A 177 11.15 44.53 2.52
CA SER A 177 12.19 45.55 2.68
C SER A 177 12.30 45.89 4.16
N GLN A 178 13.53 45.87 4.69
CA GLN A 178 13.82 46.28 6.06
C GLN A 178 13.22 47.68 6.29
N SER A 179 12.55 47.88 7.43
CA SER A 179 12.12 49.24 7.78
C SER A 179 13.37 50.10 8.00
N SER A 180 13.28 51.41 7.74
CA SER A 180 14.43 52.32 7.91
C SER A 180 15.02 52.28 9.34
N GLU A 181 14.22 51.86 10.33
CA GLU A 181 14.61 51.69 11.74
C GLU A 181 15.45 50.41 11.96
N GLU A 182 15.24 49.35 11.18
CA GLU A 182 16.01 48.10 11.24
C GLU A 182 17.35 48.17 10.49
N ILE A 183 17.45 49.05 9.49
CA ILE A 183 18.71 49.32 8.77
C ILE A 183 19.67 50.08 9.70
N ALA A 184 19.16 51.07 10.44
CA ALA A 184 19.95 51.84 11.40
C ALA A 184 20.49 50.98 12.56
N ALA A 185 19.79 49.92 12.97
CA ALA A 185 20.24 49.01 14.03
C ALA A 185 21.33 48.02 13.58
N ASN A 186 21.44 47.72 12.28
CA ASN A 186 22.45 46.79 11.74
C ASN A 186 23.79 47.46 11.43
N GLU A 187 23.84 48.79 11.30
CA GLU A 187 25.09 49.53 11.05
C GLU A 187 25.92 49.76 12.33
N ASP A 188 25.35 49.52 13.52
CA ASP A 188 26.00 49.78 14.83
C ASP A 188 26.69 48.55 15.46
N MET A 189 26.78 47.41 14.75
CA MET A 189 27.64 46.31 15.22
C MET A 189 29.11 46.63 14.90
N PRO A 190 30.00 46.74 15.90
CA PRO A 190 31.42 46.92 15.63
C PRO A 190 31.94 45.66 14.92
N ILE A 191 32.56 45.89 13.76
CA ILE A 191 33.41 44.90 13.09
C ILE A 191 34.54 44.62 14.07
N GLU A 192 34.53 43.46 14.74
CA GLU A 192 35.72 42.98 15.45
C GLU A 192 36.80 42.70 14.40
N ASP A 193 37.78 43.60 14.35
CA ASP A 193 39.02 43.46 13.60
C ASP A 193 39.73 42.15 14.02
N GLU A 194 39.56 41.08 13.24
CA GLU A 194 40.56 40.00 13.16
C GLU A 194 41.80 40.53 12.43
N ALA A 195 42.57 41.36 13.13
CA ALA A 195 43.91 41.76 12.74
C ALA A 195 44.84 41.69 13.94
N MET A 196 45.27 40.48 14.32
CA MET A 196 46.64 40.18 14.76
C MET A 196 46.76 38.71 15.21
N GLU A 197 47.18 37.83 14.30
CA GLU A 197 48.21 36.82 14.60
C GLU A 197 48.76 36.16 13.33
N THR A 198 49.68 36.84 12.64
CA THR A 198 50.87 36.17 12.06
C THR A 198 51.98 37.21 11.84
N MET A 199 53.13 36.95 12.47
CA MET A 199 54.45 37.60 12.41
C MET A 199 54.72 38.74 13.40
#